data_AF-A0A8E2AU35-F1
#
_entry.id   AF-A0A8E2AU35-F1
#
_cell.length_a   1.000
_cell.length_b   1.000
_cell.length_c   1.000
_cell.angle_alpha   90.00
_cell.angle_beta   90.00
_cell.angle_gamma   90.00
#
_symmetry.space_group_name_H-M   'P 1'
#
loop_
_entity.id
_entity.type
_entity.pdbx_description
1 polymer ?
#
loop_
_entity_poly.entity_id
_entity_poly.type
_entity_poly.pdbx_seq_one_letter_code
_entity_poly.pdbx_strand_id
1 'polypeptide(L)'
;VTGNSIRHVGERFERSGDTISRYFRRILYILSGADFYNGNLHLPISTDSISSYIATNPGFYPFFADCVGAIDGTHIHLFTSEAAHNATRNRK
;
A
#
# COMPACT_ATOMS: atom_id res chain seq x y z
N VAL A 1 -1.03 6.75 2.01
CA VAL A 1 0.25 7.40 2.39
C VAL A 1 0.13 8.90 2.11
N THR A 2 0.41 9.78 3.07
CA THR A 2 0.06 11.22 3.01
C THR A 2 0.86 12.09 2.00
N GLY A 3 1.56 11.50 1.03
CA GLY A 3 2.17 12.23 -0.10
C GLY A 3 3.19 13.32 0.24
N ASN A 4 3.62 13.42 1.50
CA ASN A 4 4.46 14.53 1.97
C ASN A 4 5.91 14.39 1.53
N SER A 5 6.52 15.51 1.14
CA SER A 5 7.97 15.55 0.83
C SER A 5 8.83 15.39 2.08
N ILE A 6 10.07 14.90 1.91
CA ILE A 6 11.06 14.79 2.99
C ILE A 6 11.29 16.14 3.68
N ARG A 7 11.26 17.25 2.92
CA ARG A 7 11.41 18.61 3.46
C ARG A 7 10.28 18.96 4.43
N HIS A 8 9.04 18.75 4.00
CA HIS A 8 7.86 19.02 4.84
C HIS A 8 7.87 18.18 6.12
N VAL A 9 8.23 16.89 6.00
CA VAL A 9 8.35 15.99 7.15
C VAL A 9 9.49 16.43 8.08
N GLY A 10 10.63 16.83 7.52
CA GLY A 10 11.77 17.34 8.29
C GLY A 10 11.43 18.62 9.07
N GLU A 11 10.70 19.55 8.44
CA GLU A 11 10.19 20.77 9.10
C GLU A 11 9.24 20.41 10.26
N ARG A 12 8.28 19.50 10.03
CA ARG A 12 7.30 19.09 11.05
C ARG A 12 7.92 18.42 12.27
N PHE A 13 8.94 17.59 12.06
CA PHE A 13 9.58 16.83 13.14
C PHE A 13 10.87 17.48 13.66
N GLU A 14 11.24 18.64 13.11
CA GLU A 14 12.48 19.35 13.42
C GLU A 14 13.73 18.44 13.29
N ARG A 15 13.77 17.65 12.21
CA ARG A 15 14.88 16.73 11.92
C ARG A 15 15.44 16.94 10.52
N SER A 16 16.69 16.55 10.35
CA SER A 16 17.33 16.54 9.03
C SER A 16 16.65 15.56 8.08
N GLY A 17 16.68 15.87 6.78
CA GLY A 17 16.14 14.98 5.75
C GLY A 17 16.81 13.59 5.73
N ASP A 18 18.08 13.51 6.12
CA ASP A 18 18.78 12.23 6.31
C ASP A 18 18.12 11.39 7.41
N THR A 19 17.86 12.00 8.58
CA THR A 19 17.18 11.34 9.70
C THR A 19 15.82 10.84 9.26
N ILE A 20 15.02 11.68 8.60
CA ILE A 20 13.71 11.30 8.08
C ILE A 20 13.83 10.10 7.13
N SER A 21 14.75 10.15 6.18
CA SER A 21 14.94 9.09 5.19
C SER A 21 15.38 7.77 5.84
N ARG A 22 16.25 7.83 6.85
CA ARG A 22 16.73 6.65 7.60
C ARG A 22 15.60 5.95 8.34
N TYR A 23 14.79 6.72 9.07
CA TYR A 23 13.66 6.14 9.81
C TYR A 23 12.55 5.66 8.88
N PHE A 24 12.27 6.37 7.79
CA PHE A 24 11.34 5.91 6.77
C PHE A 24 11.74 4.54 6.23
N ARG A 25 13.01 4.36 5.81
CA ARG A 25 13.52 3.05 5.35
C ARG A 25 13.40 1.96 6.40
N ARG A 26 13.71 2.28 7.67
CA ARG A 26 13.62 1.31 8.76
C ARG A 26 12.19 0.85 9.02
N ILE A 27 11.25 1.78 9.04
CA ILE A 27 9.82 1.48 9.21
C ILE A 27 9.31 0.68 8.01
N LEU A 28 9.68 1.08 6.79
CA LEU A 28 9.35 0.35 5.57
C LEU A 28 9.79 -1.12 5.68
N TYR A 29 11.06 -1.36 6.07
CA TYR A 29 11.59 -2.71 6.22
C TYR A 29 10.79 -3.53 7.22
N ILE A 30 10.49 -2.96 8.41
CA ILE A 30 9.70 -3.63 9.45
C ILE A 30 8.30 -4.00 8.93
N LEU A 31 7.61 -3.04 8.30
CA LEU A 31 6.25 -3.25 7.79
C LEU A 31 6.21 -4.23 6.60
N SER A 32 7.28 -4.30 5.80
CA SER A 32 7.41 -5.24 4.69
C SER A 32 7.97 -6.61 5.09
N GLY A 33 8.44 -6.74 6.33
CA GLY A 33 9.03 -7.98 6.84
C GLY A 33 7.98 -9.07 7.00
N ALA A 34 8.37 -10.34 6.77
CA ALA A 34 7.46 -11.48 6.80
C ALA A 34 6.68 -11.60 8.12
N ASP A 35 7.33 -11.32 9.25
CA ASP A 35 6.70 -11.41 10.58
C ASP A 35 5.55 -10.41 10.74
N PHE A 36 5.77 -9.16 10.31
CA PHE A 36 4.72 -8.14 10.36
C PHE A 36 3.65 -8.44 9.30
N TYR A 37 4.08 -8.74 8.08
CA TYR A 37 3.21 -8.91 6.92
C TYR A 37 2.26 -10.10 7.12
N ASN A 38 2.78 -11.29 7.41
CA ASN A 38 1.95 -12.50 7.53
C ASN A 38 1.10 -12.51 8.81
N GLY A 39 1.55 -11.85 9.87
CA GLY A 39 0.83 -11.81 11.15
C GLY A 39 -0.28 -10.75 11.20
N ASN A 40 -0.16 -9.66 10.44
CA ASN A 40 -1.04 -8.49 10.58
C ASN A 40 -1.80 -8.12 9.30
N LEU A 41 -1.40 -8.63 8.13
CA LEU A 41 -2.13 -8.42 6.88
C LEU A 41 -2.91 -9.70 6.53
N HIS A 42 -4.23 -9.60 6.65
CA HIS A 42 -5.13 -10.59 6.07
C HIS A 42 -5.46 -10.16 4.65
N LEU A 43 -4.86 -10.86 3.68
CA LEU A 43 -5.25 -10.74 2.30
C LEU A 43 -6.65 -11.33 2.11
N PRO A 44 -7.55 -10.61 1.42
CA PRO A 44 -8.83 -11.17 1.05
C PRO A 44 -8.64 -12.36 0.11
N ILE A 45 -9.36 -13.44 0.37
CA ILE A 45 -9.41 -14.64 -0.46
C ILE A 45 -10.65 -14.63 -1.35
N SER A 46 -10.66 -15.44 -2.42
CA SER A 46 -11.73 -15.42 -3.43
C SER A 46 -13.14 -15.71 -2.90
N THR A 47 -13.26 -16.20 -1.66
CA THR A 47 -14.54 -16.47 -0.99
C THR A 47 -15.02 -15.32 -0.12
N ASP A 48 -14.20 -14.30 0.10
CA ASP A 48 -14.57 -13.16 0.94
C ASP A 48 -15.62 -12.31 0.22
N SER A 49 -16.63 -11.90 0.98
CA SER A 49 -17.72 -11.08 0.45
C SER A 49 -17.27 -9.63 0.32
N ILE A 50 -17.79 -8.94 -0.70
CA ILE A 50 -17.59 -7.50 -0.87
C ILE A 50 -18.10 -6.78 0.39
N SER A 51 -17.35 -5.76 0.81
CA SER A 51 -17.74 -4.92 1.96
C SER A 51 -19.17 -4.40 1.82
N SER A 52 -19.92 -4.42 2.92
CA SER A 52 -21.29 -3.92 2.97
C SER A 52 -21.39 -2.46 2.53
N TYR A 53 -20.34 -1.66 2.75
CA TYR A 53 -20.26 -0.27 2.28
C TYR A 53 -20.34 -0.14 0.76
N ILE A 54 -19.71 -1.06 0.02
CA ILE A 54 -19.77 -1.10 -1.44
C ILE A 54 -21.10 -1.73 -1.87
N ALA A 55 -21.49 -2.85 -1.25
CA ALA A 55 -22.70 -3.59 -1.60
C ALA A 55 -23.99 -2.76 -1.45
N THR A 56 -24.03 -1.86 -0.47
CA THR A 56 -25.21 -1.02 -0.19
C THR A 56 -25.21 0.31 -0.93
N ASN A 57 -24.12 0.68 -1.61
CA ASN A 57 -24.01 1.94 -2.33
C ASN A 57 -24.27 1.74 -3.83
N PRO A 58 -25.41 2.22 -4.38
CA PRO A 58 -25.76 2.02 -5.78
C PRO A 58 -24.78 2.68 -6.77
N GLY A 59 -24.03 3.69 -6.34
CA GLY A 59 -23.02 4.35 -7.15
C GLY A 59 -21.69 3.59 -7.21
N PHE A 60 -21.42 2.73 -6.24
CA PHE A 60 -20.17 1.94 -6.19
C PHE A 60 -20.38 0.50 -6.63
N TYR A 61 -21.50 -0.11 -6.27
CA TYR A 61 -21.78 -1.50 -6.56
C TYR A 61 -21.58 -1.89 -8.04
N PRO A 62 -22.06 -1.12 -9.05
CA PRO A 62 -21.88 -1.49 -10.45
C PRO A 62 -20.40 -1.57 -10.90
N PHE A 63 -19.50 -0.87 -10.20
CA PHE A 63 -18.08 -0.80 -10.57
C PHE A 63 -17.20 -1.71 -9.70
N PHE A 64 -17.66 -2.09 -8.52
CA PHE A 64 -16.88 -2.79 -7.50
C PHE A 64 -17.59 -4.04 -6.96
N ALA A 65 -18.54 -4.59 -7.71
CA ALA A 65 -19.31 -5.77 -7.34
C ALA A 65 -18.43 -7.03 -7.11
N ASP A 66 -17.22 -7.08 -7.65
CA ASP A 66 -16.26 -8.18 -7.42
C ASP A 66 -15.01 -7.72 -6.65
N CYS A 67 -15.08 -6.55 -6.01
CA CYS A 67 -13.93 -5.97 -5.33
C CYS A 67 -13.73 -6.62 -3.98
N VAL A 68 -12.78 -7.55 -3.92
CA VAL A 68 -12.42 -8.25 -2.67
C VAL A 68 -11.32 -7.50 -1.87
N GLY A 69 -10.60 -6.56 -2.50
CA GLY A 69 -9.45 -5.87 -1.88
C GLY A 69 -9.44 -4.34 -2.05
N ALA A 70 -8.43 -3.68 -1.50
CA ALA A 70 -8.34 -2.22 -1.47
C ALA A 70 -8.03 -1.63 -2.86
N ILE A 71 -8.80 -0.59 -3.26
CA ILE A 71 -8.62 0.16 -4.51
C ILE A 71 -7.50 1.21 -4.43
N ASP A 72 -7.09 1.65 -3.23
CA ASP A 72 -6.05 2.67 -3.11
C ASP A 72 -5.06 2.39 -1.96
N GLY A 73 -3.83 2.05 -2.36
CA GLY A 73 -2.64 2.45 -1.63
C GLY A 73 -2.07 1.49 -0.57
N THR A 74 -1.67 0.28 -0.99
CA THR A 74 -0.34 -0.35 -0.76
C THR A 74 -0.47 -1.85 -0.52
N HIS A 75 -0.28 -2.66 -1.58
CA HIS A 75 0.17 -4.04 -1.45
C HIS A 75 1.64 -4.09 -1.87
N ILE A 76 2.56 -4.34 -0.94
CA ILE A 76 3.96 -4.64 -1.30
C ILE A 76 4.29 -6.04 -0.82
N HIS A 77 4.30 -6.97 -1.78
CA HIS A 77 5.48 -7.75 -2.13
C HIS A 77 5.47 -7.96 -3.65
N LEU A 78 6.27 -7.18 -4.37
CA LEU A 78 6.56 -7.37 -5.80
C LEU A 78 8.01 -7.83 -5.92
N PHE A 79 8.21 -9.15 -6.02
CA PHE A 79 9.41 -9.70 -6.64
C PHE A 79 9.06 -10.00 -8.09
N THR A 80 9.36 -9.08 -9.00
CA THR A 80 9.36 -9.36 -10.43
C THR A 80 10.78 -9.71 -10.85
N SER A 81 10.93 -10.71 -11.73
CA SER A 81 12.24 -10.99 -12.34
C SER A 81 12.72 -9.78 -13.14
N GLU A 82 14.03 -9.64 -13.31
CA GLU A 82 14.66 -8.50 -14.01
C GLU A 82 14.04 -8.27 -15.40
N ALA A 83 13.68 -9.35 -16.10
CA ALA A 83 13.02 -9.31 -17.40
C ALA A 83 11.61 -8.66 -17.39
N ALA A 84 10.88 -8.75 -16.28
CA ALA A 84 9.51 -8.25 -16.15
C ALA A 84 9.42 -6.82 -15.59
N HIS A 85 10.53 -6.29 -15.07
CA HIS A 85 10.56 -4.99 -14.37
C HIS A 85 10.08 -3.81 -15.23
N ASN A 86 10.39 -3.82 -16.53
CA ASN A 86 9.98 -2.74 -17.44
C ASN A 86 8.48 -2.76 -17.74
N ALA A 87 7.84 -3.93 -17.70
CA ALA A 87 6.41 -4.10 -17.98
C ALA A 87 5.54 -3.76 -16.77
N THR A 88 6.07 -3.88 -15.55
CA THR A 88 5.34 -3.63 -14.30
C THR A 88 5.52 -2.21 -13.75
N ARG A 89 6.30 -1.36 -14.43
CA ARG A 89 6.37 0.07 -14.07
C ARG A 89 5.08 0.76 -14.52
N ASN A 90 4.39 1.35 -13.55
CA ASN A 90 3.23 2.24 -13.72
C ASN A 90 3.30 3.01 -15.05
N ARG A 91 2.42 2.66 -15.99
CA ARG A 91 2.08 3.52 -17.12
C ARG A 91 1.11 4.56 -16.57
N LYS A 92 1.60 5.79 -16.43
CA LYS A 92 0.78 6.94 -16.05
C LYS A 92 -0.24 7.27 -17.14
#